data_AF-A0A953QTQ8-F1
#
_entry.id   AF-A0A953QTQ8-F1
#
_cell.length_a   1.000
_cell.length_b   1.000
_cell.length_c   1.000
_cell.angle_alpha   90.00
_cell.angle_beta   90.00
_cell.angle_gamma   90.00
#
_symmetry.space_group_name_H-M   'P 1'
#
loop_
_entity.id
_entity.type
_entity.pdbx_description
1 polymer ?
#
loop_
_entity_poly.entity_id
_entity_poly.type
_entity_poly.pdbx_seq_one_letter_code
_entity_poly.pdbx_strand_id
1 'polypeptide(L)'
;MPELCPRCDEPMRADLVRSAIWLGDRLCIVEDVPAQVCDACAEQFYDEPTTDALRRLTEAGFPASEAIREVRVPVFSLRTRLSQDQTP
;
A
#
# COMPACT_ATOMS: atom_id res chain seq x y z
N MET A 1 17.43 -9.72 -6.53
CA MET A 1 16.74 -9.19 -5.32
C MET A 1 17.58 -9.53 -4.11
N PRO A 2 17.64 -8.68 -3.07
CA PRO A 2 18.48 -8.95 -1.91
C PRO A 2 17.98 -10.19 -1.15
N GLU A 3 18.91 -11.01 -0.65
CA GLU A 3 18.58 -12.19 0.16
C GLU A 3 18.21 -11.83 1.61
N LEU A 4 18.70 -10.67 2.09
CA LEU A 4 18.43 -10.13 3.43
C LEU A 4 17.84 -8.72 3.34
N CYS A 5 17.05 -8.34 4.35
CA CYS A 5 16.41 -7.04 4.44
C CYS A 5 17.43 -5.91 4.61
N PRO A 6 17.54 -4.96 3.67
CA PRO A 6 18.47 -3.82 3.78
C PRO A 6 18.25 -2.91 5.00
N ARG A 7 17.12 -3.05 5.70
CA ARG A 7 16.77 -2.24 6.87
C ARG A 7 17.17 -2.87 8.21
N CYS A 8 17.19 -4.20 8.30
CA CYS A 8 17.36 -4.91 9.57
C CYS A 8 18.14 -6.23 9.47
N ASP A 9 18.66 -6.56 8.28
CA ASP A 9 19.47 -7.74 7.98
C ASP A 9 18.79 -9.11 8.21
N GLU A 10 17.49 -9.12 8.48
CA GLU A 10 16.69 -10.35 8.63
C GLU A 10 16.26 -10.94 7.27
N PRO A 11 15.93 -12.26 7.22
CA PRO A 11 15.46 -12.91 6.00
C PRO A 11 14.22 -12.28 5.39
N MET A 12 14.12 -12.45 4.07
CA MET A 12 12.99 -11.98 3.27
C MET A 12 12.30 -13.15 2.58
N ARG A 13 11.00 -13.00 2.32
CA ARG A 13 10.22 -13.95 1.53
C ARG A 13 9.56 -13.27 0.35
N ALA A 14 9.39 -14.02 -0.74
CA ALA A 14 8.50 -13.62 -1.83
C ALA A 14 7.04 -13.68 -1.36
N ASP A 15 6.26 -12.65 -1.65
CA ASP A 15 4.84 -12.58 -1.33
C ASP A 15 4.07 -11.75 -2.37
N LEU A 16 2.74 -11.89 -2.38
CA LEU A 16 1.83 -11.03 -3.13
C LEU A 16 1.10 -10.12 -2.15
N VAL A 17 1.43 -8.84 -2.18
CA VAL A 17 0.94 -7.86 -1.20
C VAL A 17 -0.13 -6.95 -1.80
N ARG A 18 -0.82 -6.22 -0.92
CA ARG A 18 -1.73 -5.14 -1.30
C ARG A 18 -1.09 -3.80 -1.03
N SER A 19 -1.15 -2.90 -2.01
CA SER A 19 -0.67 -1.53 -1.88
C SER A 19 -1.83 -0.54 -1.86
N ALA A 20 -1.84 0.32 -0.85
CA ALA A 20 -2.79 1.42 -0.70
C ALA A 20 -2.17 2.72 -1.21
N ILE A 21 -2.66 3.23 -2.33
CA ILE A 21 -2.13 4.44 -2.98
C ILE A 21 -3.18 5.54 -2.92
N TRP A 22 -2.79 6.72 -2.44
CA TRP A 22 -3.61 7.91 -2.47
C TRP A 22 -3.34 8.71 -3.75
N LEU A 23 -4.40 9.03 -4.48
CA LEU A 23 -4.36 9.97 -5.60
C LEU A 23 -5.37 11.08 -5.33
N GLY A 24 -4.87 12.24 -4.86
CA GLY A 24 -5.73 13.30 -4.35
C GLY A 24 -6.49 12.83 -3.10
N ASP A 25 -7.82 12.87 -3.15
CA ASP A 25 -8.73 12.44 -2.09
C ASP A 25 -9.24 10.98 -2.25
N ARG A 26 -8.82 10.29 -3.31
CA ARG A 26 -9.23 8.91 -3.60
C ARG A 26 -8.18 7.90 -3.13
N LEU A 27 -8.64 6.90 -2.39
CA LEU A 27 -7.87 5.70 -2.05
C LEU A 27 -8.01 4.66 -3.17
N CYS A 28 -6.89 4.26 -3.76
CA CYS A 28 -6.80 3.16 -4.72
C CYS A 28 -6.08 1.98 -4.07
N ILE A 29 -6.64 0.77 -4.19
CA ILE A 29 -6.02 -0.46 -3.70
C ILE A 29 -5.54 -1.26 -4.89
N VAL A 30 -4.24 -1.53 -4.94
CA VAL A 30 -3.62 -2.43 -5.92
C VAL A 30 -3.41 -3.78 -5.24
N GLU A 31 -3.98 -4.82 -5.82
CA GLU A 31 -3.81 -6.20 -5.36
C GLU A 31 -2.72 -6.92 -6.14
N ASP A 32 -2.29 -8.06 -5.60
CA ASP A 32 -1.36 -8.99 -6.26
C ASP A 32 -0.03 -8.35 -6.68
N VAL A 33 0.48 -7.43 -5.86
CA VAL A 33 1.76 -6.74 -6.09
C VAL A 33 2.90 -7.68 -5.67
N PRO A 34 3.78 -8.13 -6.57
CA PRO A 34 4.90 -8.98 -6.20
C PRO A 34 5.91 -8.20 -5.35
N ALA A 35 6.29 -8.75 -4.20
CA ALA A 35 7.25 -8.11 -3.30
C ALA A 35 8.17 -9.13 -2.62
N GLN A 36 9.32 -8.64 -2.14
CA GLN A 36 10.04 -9.29 -1.06
C GLN A 36 9.66 -8.60 0.25
N VAL A 37 9.16 -9.38 1.21
CA VAL A 37 8.68 -8.89 2.50
C VAL A 37 9.58 -9.41 3.60
N CYS A 38 10.09 -8.50 4.42
CA CYS A 38 10.85 -8.86 5.62
C CYS A 38 9.91 -9.45 6.68
N ASP A 39 10.23 -10.65 7.18
CA ASP A 39 9.44 -11.33 8.22
C ASP A 39 9.49 -10.61 9.59
N ALA A 40 10.55 -9.83 9.84
CA ALA A 40 10.76 -9.17 11.13
C ALA A 40 10.18 -7.75 11.21
N CYS A 41 10.40 -6.91 10.18
CA CYS A 41 10.01 -5.50 10.20
C CYS A 41 8.87 -5.13 9.24
N ALA A 42 8.37 -6.11 8.46
CA ALA A 42 7.30 -5.96 7.48
C ALA A 42 7.57 -4.97 6.33
N GLU A 43 8.83 -4.53 6.16
CA GLU A 43 9.25 -3.70 5.04
C GLU A 43 9.10 -4.46 3.71
N GLN A 44 8.63 -3.77 2.68
CA GLN A 44 8.29 -4.35 1.38
C GLN A 44 9.21 -3.77 0.31
N PHE A 45 9.80 -4.64 -0.50
CA PHE A 45 10.74 -4.26 -1.55
C PHE A 45 10.24 -4.77 -2.90
N TYR A 46 10.19 -3.87 -3.87
CA TYR A 46 9.69 -4.13 -5.22
C TYR A 46 10.85 -4.15 -6.21
N ASP A 47 10.76 -5.04 -7.20
CA ASP A 47 11.69 -5.02 -8.32
C ASP A 47 11.31 -3.94 -9.35
N GLU A 48 12.17 -3.77 -10.35
CA GLU A 48 11.97 -2.77 -11.40
C GLU A 48 10.67 -3.00 -12.19
N PRO A 49 10.34 -4.21 -12.67
CA PRO A 49 9.06 -4.47 -13.35
C PRO A 49 7.84 -4.09 -12.52
N THR A 50 7.82 -4.44 -11.23
CA THR A 50 6.71 -4.12 -10.33
C THR A 50 6.60 -2.62 -10.12
N THR A 51 7.73 -1.94 -9.89
CA THR A 51 7.78 -0.49 -9.71
C THR A 51 7.29 0.24 -10.97
N ASP A 52 7.70 -0.22 -12.15
CA ASP A 52 7.28 0.32 -13.42
C ASP A 52 5.78 0.14 -13.69
N ALA A 53 5.22 -1.03 -13.34
CA ALA A 53 3.79 -1.28 -13.48
C ALA A 53 2.97 -0.37 -12.56
N LEU A 54 3.37 -0.24 -11.29
CA LEU A 54 2.71 0.67 -10.34
C LEU A 54 2.79 2.13 -10.78
N ARG A 55 3.95 2.56 -11.32
CA ARG A 55 4.13 3.90 -11.87
C ARG A 55 3.15 4.16 -13.02
N ARG A 56 3.09 3.27 -14.02
CA ARG A 56 2.19 3.42 -15.18
C ARG A 56 0.72 3.46 -14.77
N LEU A 57 0.31 2.60 -13.83
CA LEU A 57 -1.06 2.59 -13.30
C LEU A 57 -1.40 3.91 -12.58
N THR A 58 -0.44 4.46 -11.84
CA THR A 58 -0.57 5.75 -11.17
C THR A 58 -0.65 6.91 -12.17
N GLU A 59 0.19 6.91 -13.19
CA GLU A 59 0.19 7.91 -14.29
C GLU A 59 -1.12 7.88 -15.10
N ALA A 60 -1.68 6.69 -15.33
CA ALA A 60 -2.99 6.51 -15.95
C ALA A 60 -4.15 6.95 -15.04
N GLY A 61 -3.88 7.22 -13.76
CA GLY A 61 -4.87 7.70 -12.81
C GLY A 61 -5.86 6.64 -12.33
N PHE A 62 -5.50 5.36 -12.32
CA PHE A 62 -6.36 4.25 -11.87
C PHE A 62 -7.75 4.25 -12.54
N PRO A 63 -7.83 3.98 -13.86
CA PRO A 63 -9.09 4.01 -14.60
C PRO A 63 -10.06 2.94 -14.09
N ALA A 64 -11.32 3.33 -13.82
CA ALA A 64 -12.33 2.43 -13.25
C ALA A 64 -12.65 1.22 -14.15
N SER A 65 -12.49 1.36 -15.46
CA SER A 65 -12.67 0.26 -16.42
C SER A 65 -11.65 -0.88 -16.28
N GLU A 66 -10.50 -0.62 -15.64
CA GLU A 66 -9.47 -1.62 -15.38
C GLU A 66 -9.55 -2.19 -13.96
N ALA A 67 -10.45 -1.66 -13.12
CA ALA A 67 -10.62 -2.16 -11.76
C ALA A 67 -11.26 -3.56 -11.77
N ILE A 68 -10.59 -4.52 -11.13
CA ILE A 68 -11.10 -5.90 -11.03
C ILE A 68 -12.26 -6.03 -10.03
N ARG A 69 -12.36 -5.13 -9.05
CA ARG A 69 -13.44 -5.01 -8.07
C ARG A 69 -13.32 -3.71 -7.27
N GLU A 70 -14.39 -3.35 -6.57
CA GLU A 70 -14.41 -2.22 -5.63
C GLU A 70 -14.56 -2.71 -4.18
N VAL A 71 -14.09 -1.92 -3.22
CA VAL A 71 -14.30 -2.14 -1.79
C VAL A 71 -14.89 -0.91 -1.12
N ARG A 72 -15.84 -1.13 -0.21
CA ARG A 72 -16.33 -0.06 0.68
C ARG A 72 -15.42 0.03 1.90
N VAL A 73 -14.66 1.11 1.99
CA VAL A 73 -13.71 1.35 3.10
C VAL A 73 -14.27 2.44 4.01
N PRO A 74 -14.49 2.16 5.31
CA PRO A 74 -14.88 3.19 6.26
C PRO A 74 -13.71 4.15 6.55
N VAL A 75 -13.99 5.45 6.56
CA VAL A 75 -13.02 6.50 6.90
C VAL A 75 -13.33 7.04 8.29
N PHE A 76 -12.32 7.06 9.16
CA PHE A 76 -12.45 7.54 10.53
C PHE A 76 -11.71 8.87 10.71
N SER A 77 -12.35 9.84 11.37
CA SER A 77 -11.73 11.13 11.72
C SER A 77 -11.36 11.16 13.21
N LEU A 78 -10.16 11.67 13.51
CA LEU A 78 -9.76 11.94 14.90
C LEU A 78 -10.37 13.24 15.45
N ARG A 79 -10.78 14.19 14.60
CA ARG A 79 -11.39 15.45 15.06
C ARG A 79 -12.61 15.16 15.94
N THR A 80 -13.45 14.23 15.50
CA THR A 80 -14.66 13.82 16.22
C THR A 80 -14.34 13.22 17.59
N ARG A 81 -13.17 12.58 17.76
CA ARG A 81 -12.76 11.97 19.02
C ARG A 81 -12.10 12.97 19.96
N LEU A 82 -11.24 13.83 19.43
CA LEU A 82 -10.51 14.84 20.22
C LEU A 82 -11.39 16.01 20.68
N SER A 83 -12.50 16.30 20.00
CA SER A 83 -13.48 17.31 20.44
C SER A 83 -14.42 16.83 21.56
N GLN A 84 -14.49 15.53 21.85
CA GLN A 84 -15.34 14.98 22.91
C GLN A 84 -14.65 15.05 24.28
N ASP A 85 -13.31 15.07 24.33
CA ASP A 85 -12.51 15.18 25.55
C ASP A 85 -12.35 16.63 26.06
N GLN A 86 -13.04 17.60 25.44
CA GLN A 86 -13.06 19.00 25.82
C GLN A 86 -14.47 19.45 26.22
N THR A 87 -15.06 18.80 27.23
CA THR A 87 -16.17 19.38 28.01
C THR A 87 -15.65 19.61 29.44
N PRO A 88 -15.80 20.82 30.01
CA PRO A 88 -15.12 21.24 31.25
C PRO A 88 -15.49 20.42 32.49
#